data_AF-A0A7K9RTI0-F1
#
_entry.id   AF-A0A7K9RTI0-F1
#
_cell.length_a   1.000
_cell.length_b   1.000
_cell.length_c   1.000
_cell.angle_alpha   90.00
_cell.angle_beta   90.00
_cell.angle_gamma   90.00
#
_symmetry.space_group_name_H-M   'P 1'
#
loop_
_entity.id
_entity.type
_entity.pdbx_description
1 polymer ?
#
loop_
_entity_poly.entity_id
_entity_poly.type
_entity_poly.pdbx_seq_one_letter_code
_entity_poly.pdbx_strand_id
1 'polypeptide(L)'
;PPAMSGTVLPGTPIAVDFWSLRKAAGARLFFLSHMHSDHTVGLSSTWSRPLPALTPRPLQVPKCWIRPLEVGQSHVVDEVTVTLIDSNHCPGSVMFLFEGAFGTILYTGDFRYTSAMQGEPALRGRRIDRLYLDNTHCQPHRALPSRALATRQAARLIRAHPQHHVVIGVYTLGKETLLVELALEFSTWVVVSPRRLEQMRLLELPDVFTAEEGAGWIRAVDIAEIRRDALVAWNELHPTIAIIPTGRPVKVTHPSIHLVPYSDHSSFTELCEFVKWLRPCSVIPIVKGGMCQVYFQEYLSSAPQVIPDLKGSKPVQESGQQQRQRRAQKHTSLWKRALRCSVPQGVVYESPEKNTKKPEALTDVNVPQHYCEPALCSKEGCTCHRNEKEELSGEQVGTTGAALVSSEHLATGFAQQYLLTPLNVLKQNSSQTFDQAVEDFLQKGNTP
;
A
#
# COMPACT_ATOMS: atom_id res chain seq x y z
N PRO A 1 23.05 -7.72 -3.50
CA PRO A 1 21.98 -7.89 -2.48
C PRO A 1 21.25 -6.56 -2.33
N PRO A 2 19.91 -6.52 -2.31
CA PRO A 2 19.19 -5.29 -1.99
C PRO A 2 19.67 -4.80 -0.62
N ALA A 3 19.98 -3.52 -0.53
CA ALA A 3 20.34 -2.92 0.75
C ALA A 3 19.12 -3.03 1.68
N MET A 4 19.32 -3.57 2.88
CA MET A 4 18.28 -3.62 3.90
C MET A 4 17.94 -2.18 4.33
N SER A 5 16.68 -1.78 4.16
CA SER A 5 16.18 -0.43 4.48
C SER A 5 15.84 -0.27 5.98
N GLY A 6 15.75 -1.36 6.74
CA GLY A 6 15.46 -1.32 8.17
C GLY A 6 16.62 -0.92 9.09
N THR A 7 16.27 -0.56 10.32
CA THR A 7 17.22 -0.11 11.34
C THR A 7 16.80 -0.47 12.76
N VAL A 8 17.79 -0.55 13.65
CA VAL A 8 17.60 -0.59 15.10
C VAL A 8 17.68 0.84 15.60
N LEU A 9 16.66 1.32 16.33
CA LEU A 9 16.62 2.70 16.80
C LEU A 9 17.54 2.86 18.02
N PRO A 10 18.66 3.62 17.95
CA PRO A 10 19.64 3.70 19.02
C PRO A 10 19.04 4.23 20.33
N GLY A 11 19.44 3.65 21.47
CA GLY A 11 18.93 4.03 22.79
C GLY A 11 17.49 3.58 23.07
N THR A 12 16.96 2.63 22.29
CA THR A 12 15.61 2.08 22.48
C THR A 12 15.61 0.55 22.31
N PRO A 13 14.57 -0.17 22.79
CA PRO A 13 14.40 -1.59 22.51
C PRO A 13 13.75 -1.88 21.13
N ILE A 14 13.71 -0.91 20.22
CA ILE A 14 12.89 -0.94 19.00
C ILE A 14 13.75 -1.20 17.76
N ALA A 15 13.28 -2.11 16.91
CA ALA A 15 13.75 -2.33 15.56
C ALA A 15 12.58 -2.17 14.58
N VAL A 16 12.81 -1.50 13.45
CA VAL A 16 11.82 -1.34 12.38
C VAL A 16 12.41 -1.88 11.08
N ASP A 17 11.67 -2.75 10.39
CA ASP A 17 12.06 -3.40 9.13
C ASP A 17 13.39 -4.17 9.19
N PHE A 18 13.78 -4.59 10.40
CA PHE A 18 15.09 -5.18 10.67
C PHE A 18 14.97 -6.54 11.36
N TRP A 19 15.37 -7.60 10.65
CA TRP A 19 15.07 -8.99 11.04
C TRP A 19 16.31 -9.81 11.42
N SER A 20 17.50 -9.20 11.41
CA SER A 20 18.73 -9.90 11.76
C SER A 20 18.92 -9.95 13.28
N LEU A 21 18.40 -11.01 13.94
CA LEU A 21 18.49 -11.15 15.40
C LEU A 21 19.93 -11.09 15.95
N ARG A 22 20.91 -11.58 15.16
CA ARG A 22 22.34 -11.51 15.54
C ARG A 22 22.86 -10.08 15.60
N LYS A 23 22.31 -9.18 14.78
CA LYS A 23 22.73 -7.77 14.67
C LYS A 23 21.80 -6.81 15.42
N ALA A 24 20.63 -7.27 15.83
CA ALA A 24 19.62 -6.50 16.56
C ALA A 24 19.93 -6.46 18.07
N ALA A 25 21.15 -6.08 18.44
CA ALA A 25 21.58 -6.04 19.83
C ALA A 25 20.70 -5.05 20.63
N GLY A 26 20.05 -5.53 21.69
CA GLY A 26 19.18 -4.73 22.55
C GLY A 26 17.73 -4.58 22.05
N ALA A 27 17.41 -4.97 20.81
CA ALA A 27 16.04 -4.90 20.30
C ALA A 27 15.16 -6.05 20.85
N ARG A 28 13.99 -5.67 21.36
CA ARG A 28 12.94 -6.57 21.87
C ARG A 28 11.63 -6.40 21.10
N LEU A 29 11.37 -5.20 20.58
CA LEU A 29 10.18 -4.84 19.81
C LEU A 29 10.54 -4.72 18.34
N PHE A 30 9.82 -5.42 17.47
CA PHE A 30 10.10 -5.49 16.03
C PHE A 30 8.87 -5.07 15.25
N PHE A 31 8.95 -4.01 14.48
CA PHE A 31 7.84 -3.46 13.70
C PHE A 31 8.10 -3.61 12.20
N LEU A 32 7.05 -3.92 11.44
CA LEU A 32 7.09 -3.98 9.97
C LEU A 32 6.27 -2.81 9.43
N SER A 33 6.90 -1.90 8.68
CA SER A 33 6.23 -0.73 8.10
C SER A 33 5.31 -1.11 6.94
N HIS A 34 5.76 -2.00 6.04
CA HIS A 34 5.02 -2.47 4.88
C HIS A 34 5.67 -3.72 4.22
N MET A 35 5.01 -4.29 3.21
CA MET A 35 5.34 -5.61 2.63
C MET A 35 6.22 -5.58 1.36
N HIS A 36 7.15 -4.63 1.24
CA HIS A 36 8.17 -4.71 0.18
C HIS A 36 9.33 -5.62 0.57
N SER A 37 10.01 -6.16 -0.44
CA SER A 37 11.02 -7.20 -0.25
C SER A 37 12.26 -6.73 0.51
N ASP A 38 12.66 -5.47 0.33
CA ASP A 38 13.80 -4.85 1.00
C ASP A 38 13.53 -4.50 2.47
N HIS A 39 12.25 -4.41 2.84
CA HIS A 39 11.77 -4.25 4.22
C HIS A 39 11.52 -5.57 4.94
N THR A 40 11.57 -6.71 4.24
CA THR A 40 11.31 -8.06 4.79
C THR A 40 12.53 -8.98 4.71
N VAL A 41 13.71 -8.45 4.40
CA VAL A 41 14.95 -9.24 4.25
C VAL A 41 15.35 -9.95 5.55
N GLY A 42 15.19 -11.28 5.55
CA GLY A 42 15.49 -12.14 6.71
C GLY A 42 14.27 -12.48 7.57
N LEU A 43 13.10 -11.93 7.25
CA LEU A 43 11.82 -12.37 7.84
C LEU A 43 11.34 -13.63 7.11
N SER A 44 11.08 -14.71 7.85
CA SER A 44 10.68 -16.01 7.29
C SER A 44 9.83 -16.80 8.29
N SER A 45 9.44 -18.02 7.92
CA SER A 45 8.73 -18.96 8.81
C SER A 45 9.48 -19.37 10.07
N THR A 46 10.79 -19.13 10.11
CA THR A 46 11.62 -19.34 11.30
C THR A 46 11.49 -18.23 12.35
N TRP A 47 10.73 -17.17 12.06
CA TRP A 47 10.55 -16.06 12.99
C TRP A 47 9.76 -16.48 14.23
N SER A 48 10.29 -16.11 15.41
CA SER A 48 9.76 -16.57 16.70
C SER A 48 9.72 -15.46 17.77
N ARG A 49 9.42 -14.22 17.36
CA ARG A 49 9.28 -13.05 18.26
C ARG A 49 8.02 -12.25 17.90
N PRO A 50 7.37 -11.57 18.87
CA PRO A 50 6.22 -10.72 18.57
C PRO A 50 6.54 -9.66 17.50
N LEU A 51 5.63 -9.52 16.54
CA LEU A 51 5.71 -8.65 15.38
C LEU A 51 4.43 -7.80 15.34
N PRO A 52 4.43 -6.61 15.96
CA PRO A 52 3.34 -5.66 15.77
C PRO A 52 3.39 -5.12 14.34
N ALA A 53 2.38 -5.46 13.53
CA ALA A 53 2.32 -5.13 12.10
C ALA A 53 0.89 -5.15 11.60
N LEU A 54 0.56 -4.30 10.63
CA LEU A 54 -0.65 -4.46 9.83
C LEU A 54 -0.39 -5.53 8.78
N THR A 55 -0.99 -6.71 8.88
CA THR A 55 -0.93 -7.66 7.77
C THR A 55 -2.27 -8.36 7.55
N PRO A 56 -2.99 -8.02 6.46
CA PRO A 56 -4.04 -8.87 5.90
C PRO A 56 -3.46 -9.99 5.00
N ARG A 57 -2.16 -9.99 4.71
CA ARG A 57 -1.49 -11.01 3.88
C ARG A 57 -0.78 -12.07 4.72
N PRO A 58 -0.69 -13.33 4.24
CA PRO A 58 0.13 -14.34 4.88
C PRO A 58 1.60 -13.96 4.74
N LEU A 59 2.15 -13.38 5.81
CA LEU A 59 3.56 -13.55 6.10
C LEU A 59 3.80 -15.06 6.25
N GLN A 60 4.95 -15.55 5.78
CA GLN A 60 5.36 -16.92 6.14
C GLN A 60 5.64 -17.06 7.65
N VAL A 61 5.51 -15.98 8.43
CA VAL A 61 5.62 -15.93 9.89
C VAL A 61 4.42 -16.61 10.55
N PRO A 62 4.63 -17.46 11.57
CA PRO A 62 3.52 -18.06 12.31
C PRO A 62 2.58 -17.00 12.90
N LYS A 63 1.26 -17.16 12.70
CA LYS A 63 0.22 -16.21 13.14
C LYS A 63 0.32 -15.82 14.62
N CYS A 64 0.75 -16.74 15.49
CA CYS A 64 0.90 -16.47 16.93
C CYS A 64 1.92 -15.38 17.27
N TRP A 65 2.79 -15.02 16.32
CA TRP A 65 3.77 -13.95 16.46
C TRP A 65 3.30 -12.63 15.87
N ILE A 66 2.28 -12.62 15.02
CA ILE A 66 1.74 -11.40 14.40
C ILE A 66 0.76 -10.74 15.37
N ARG A 67 0.96 -9.46 15.66
CA ARG A 67 0.06 -8.66 16.50
C ARG A 67 -0.46 -7.47 15.67
N PRO A 68 -1.66 -7.56 15.07
CA PRO A 68 -2.21 -6.43 14.34
C PRO A 68 -2.42 -5.23 15.27
N LEU A 69 -2.01 -4.06 14.81
CA LEU A 69 -2.24 -2.78 15.48
C LEU A 69 -3.10 -1.90 14.56
N GLU A 70 -4.14 -1.30 15.11
CA GLU A 70 -5.04 -0.43 14.36
C GLU A 70 -4.39 0.92 14.01
N VAL A 71 -4.54 1.36 12.76
CA VAL A 71 -4.12 2.70 12.28
C VAL A 71 -4.94 3.77 12.98
N GLY A 72 -4.29 4.88 13.35
CA GLY A 72 -4.92 6.02 14.00
C GLY A 72 -5.15 5.84 15.50
N GLN A 73 -4.83 4.67 16.07
CA GLN A 73 -4.95 4.39 17.50
C GLN A 73 -3.57 4.23 18.15
N SER A 74 -3.46 4.67 19.41
CA SER A 74 -2.26 4.50 20.23
C SER A 74 -2.32 3.17 20.97
N HIS A 75 -1.22 2.42 20.94
CA HIS A 75 -1.08 1.10 21.55
C HIS A 75 0.13 1.10 22.49
N VAL A 76 0.02 0.48 23.66
CA VAL A 76 1.14 0.37 24.61
C VAL A 76 1.77 -1.02 24.50
N VAL A 77 3.08 -1.09 24.22
CA VAL A 77 3.85 -2.32 24.07
C VAL A 77 5.18 -2.18 24.83
N ASP A 78 5.38 -2.97 25.90
CA ASP A 78 6.57 -2.92 26.78
C ASP A 78 6.97 -1.46 27.14
N GLU A 79 6.04 -0.70 27.72
CA GLU A 79 6.22 0.71 28.17
C GLU A 79 6.43 1.74 27.06
N VAL A 80 6.37 1.32 25.79
CA VAL A 80 6.39 2.20 24.63
C VAL A 80 4.97 2.39 24.12
N THR A 81 4.54 3.64 23.98
CA THR A 81 3.32 3.97 23.22
C THR A 81 3.69 4.07 21.74
N VAL A 82 2.95 3.35 20.88
CA VAL A 82 3.10 3.40 19.43
C VAL A 82 1.77 3.78 18.79
N THR A 83 1.78 4.76 17.91
CA THR A 83 0.63 5.12 17.06
C THR A 83 0.99 4.89 15.59
N LEU A 84 0.17 4.12 14.89
CA LEU A 84 0.33 3.85 13.46
C LEU A 84 -0.39 4.94 12.66
N ILE A 85 0.28 5.49 11.65
CA ILE A 85 -0.26 6.55 10.78
C ILE A 85 -0.08 6.10 9.34
N ASP A 86 -1.08 6.29 8.48
CA ASP A 86 -0.97 5.94 7.06
C ASP A 86 0.22 6.67 6.42
N SER A 87 1.12 5.91 5.76
CA SER A 87 2.28 6.50 5.08
C SER A 87 1.99 6.87 3.62
N ASN A 88 0.81 6.50 3.10
CA ASN A 88 0.38 6.80 1.73
C ASN A 88 1.38 6.31 0.65
N HIS A 89 2.13 5.25 0.96
CA HIS A 89 3.10 4.63 0.06
C HIS A 89 2.46 3.48 -0.74
N CYS A 90 1.99 2.45 -0.05
CA CYS A 90 1.28 1.33 -0.66
C CYS A 90 0.21 0.78 0.30
N PRO A 91 -0.70 -0.10 -0.15
CA PRO A 91 -1.74 -0.60 0.74
C PRO A 91 -1.17 -1.29 2.00
N GLY A 92 -1.58 -0.82 3.17
CA GLY A 92 -1.09 -1.31 4.47
C GLY A 92 0.23 -0.70 4.95
N SER A 93 0.80 0.28 4.24
CA SER A 93 2.03 0.96 4.66
C SER A 93 1.79 2.00 5.75
N VAL A 94 2.62 2.01 6.79
CA VAL A 94 2.49 2.95 7.92
C VAL A 94 3.79 3.61 8.35
N MET A 95 3.63 4.83 8.85
CA MET A 95 4.56 5.49 9.75
C MET A 95 4.29 5.05 11.20
N PHE A 96 5.32 5.10 12.04
CA PHE A 96 5.21 4.84 13.47
C PHE A 96 5.60 6.07 14.28
N LEU A 97 4.70 6.54 15.14
CA LEU A 97 5.00 7.49 16.20
C LEU A 97 5.25 6.73 17.51
N PHE A 98 6.51 6.68 17.94
CA PHE A 98 6.92 6.05 19.20
C PHE A 98 7.11 7.11 20.29
N GLU A 99 6.51 6.88 21.46
CA GLU A 99 6.64 7.71 22.64
C GLU A 99 7.08 6.84 23.83
N GLY A 100 8.11 7.28 24.56
CA GLY A 100 8.62 6.58 25.73
C GLY A 100 9.69 7.39 26.47
N ALA A 101 10.42 6.77 27.40
CA ALA A 101 11.49 7.43 28.16
C ALA A 101 12.63 7.99 27.27
N PHE A 102 12.70 7.54 26.01
CA PHE A 102 13.65 7.99 24.99
C PHE A 102 13.17 9.20 24.17
N GLY A 103 12.05 9.83 24.56
CA GLY A 103 11.43 10.93 23.85
C GLY A 103 10.43 10.48 22.77
N THR A 104 10.21 11.35 21.78
CA THR A 104 9.26 11.11 20.69
C THR A 104 9.99 10.86 19.37
N ILE A 105 9.80 9.68 18.77
CA ILE A 105 10.41 9.29 17.50
C ILE A 105 9.30 9.12 16.46
N LEU A 106 9.42 9.81 15.33
CA LEU A 106 8.62 9.50 14.14
C LEU A 106 9.48 8.70 13.16
N TYR A 107 9.00 7.52 12.76
CA TYR A 107 9.61 6.69 11.75
C TYR A 107 8.69 6.59 10.54
N THR A 108 9.09 7.14 9.39
CA THR A 108 8.17 7.21 8.24
C THR A 108 7.95 5.87 7.55
N GLY A 109 8.88 4.91 7.69
CA GLY A 109 8.99 3.84 6.70
C GLY A 109 9.15 4.46 5.31
N ASP A 110 8.72 3.75 4.27
CA ASP A 110 8.51 4.37 2.96
C ASP A 110 7.18 5.15 2.97
N PHE A 111 7.21 6.39 2.49
CA PHE A 111 6.06 7.28 2.55
C PHE A 111 6.00 8.25 1.37
N ARG A 112 4.78 8.68 1.03
CA ARG A 112 4.56 9.82 0.14
C ARG A 112 3.74 10.89 0.84
N TYR A 113 4.39 11.98 1.18
CA TYR A 113 3.76 13.10 1.86
C TYR A 113 2.61 13.69 1.03
N THR A 114 1.56 14.07 1.74
CA THR A 114 0.49 14.93 1.23
C THR A 114 0.13 15.93 2.33
N SER A 115 -0.37 17.11 1.96
CA SER A 115 -0.78 18.13 2.94
C SER A 115 -1.88 17.64 3.89
N ALA A 116 -2.66 16.62 3.51
CA ALA A 116 -3.65 15.99 4.38
C ALA A 116 -3.04 15.42 5.66
N MET A 117 -1.77 14.98 5.62
CA MET A 117 -1.05 14.48 6.81
C MET A 117 -0.90 15.54 7.91
N GLN A 118 -1.04 16.84 7.60
CA GLN A 118 -1.03 17.90 8.61
C GLN A 118 -2.28 17.86 9.51
N GLY A 119 -3.35 17.22 9.05
CA GLY A 119 -4.56 16.97 9.82
C GLY A 119 -4.46 15.81 10.80
N GLU A 120 -3.39 15.00 10.75
CA GLU A 120 -3.23 13.80 11.58
C GLU A 120 -3.18 14.17 13.08
N PRO A 121 -4.16 13.73 13.90
CA PRO A 121 -4.23 14.11 15.31
C PRO A 121 -3.00 13.72 16.12
N ALA A 122 -2.35 12.61 15.75
CA ALA A 122 -1.14 12.11 16.42
C ALA A 122 0.05 13.08 16.27
N LEU A 123 0.15 13.78 15.12
CA LEU A 123 1.29 14.65 14.77
C LEU A 123 1.03 16.13 15.09
N ARG A 124 -0.24 16.54 15.15
CA ARG A 124 -0.60 17.96 15.34
C ARG A 124 -0.06 18.51 16.66
N GLY A 125 0.82 19.52 16.57
CA GLY A 125 1.44 20.17 17.73
C GLY A 125 2.41 19.28 18.52
N ARG A 126 2.75 18.10 17.99
CA ARG A 126 3.66 17.15 18.64
C ARG A 126 5.10 17.58 18.41
N ARG A 127 5.91 17.62 19.47
CA ARG A 127 7.36 17.80 19.34
C ARG A 127 7.99 16.46 18.96
N ILE A 128 8.72 16.41 17.83
CA ILE A 128 9.44 15.22 17.37
C ILE A 128 10.93 15.35 17.67
N ASP A 129 11.49 14.46 18.50
CA ASP A 129 12.92 14.47 18.82
C ASP A 129 13.78 13.93 17.67
N ARG A 130 13.34 12.80 17.10
CA ARG A 130 14.05 12.09 16.03
C ARG A 130 13.08 11.73 14.93
N LEU A 131 13.33 12.24 13.74
CA LEU A 131 12.61 11.87 12.52
C LEU A 131 13.48 10.91 11.71
N TYR A 132 13.08 9.65 11.62
CA TYR A 132 13.62 8.72 10.62
C TYR A 132 12.84 8.90 9.33
N LEU A 133 13.53 9.38 8.30
CA LEU A 133 12.91 9.88 7.07
C LEU A 133 13.27 8.99 5.88
N ASP A 134 12.28 8.57 5.11
CA ASP A 134 12.49 8.03 3.77
C ASP A 134 13.06 9.12 2.87
N ASN A 135 14.32 8.92 2.52
CA ASN A 135 15.13 9.83 1.72
C ASN A 135 15.36 9.29 0.30
N THR A 136 14.47 8.44 -0.22
CA THR A 136 14.55 7.84 -1.56
C THR A 136 14.75 8.87 -2.67
N HIS A 137 14.06 10.02 -2.60
CA HIS A 137 14.19 11.11 -3.56
C HIS A 137 14.71 12.41 -2.92
N CYS A 138 15.60 12.29 -1.94
CA CYS A 138 16.26 13.44 -1.32
C CYS A 138 17.33 14.04 -2.26
N GLN A 139 16.90 14.57 -3.41
CA GLN A 139 17.73 15.09 -4.50
C GLN A 139 17.08 16.37 -5.08
N PRO A 140 17.61 17.57 -4.81
CA PRO A 140 16.99 18.84 -5.22
C PRO A 140 16.79 18.99 -6.73
N HIS A 141 17.70 18.43 -7.52
CA HIS A 141 17.71 18.59 -8.97
C HIS A 141 16.73 17.66 -9.70
N ARG A 142 16.04 16.78 -8.98
CA ARG A 142 15.12 15.81 -9.57
C ARG A 142 13.68 16.12 -9.17
N ALA A 143 13.00 16.87 -10.03
CA ALA A 143 11.57 17.08 -9.89
C ALA A 143 10.81 15.75 -10.07
N LEU A 144 9.82 15.52 -9.21
CA LEU A 144 8.85 14.45 -9.36
C LEU A 144 7.45 15.05 -9.38
N PRO A 145 6.61 14.73 -10.38
CA PRO A 145 5.26 15.23 -10.43
C PRO A 145 4.38 14.54 -9.37
N SER A 146 3.20 15.11 -9.13
CA SER A 146 2.15 14.44 -8.36
C SER A 146 1.73 13.14 -9.04
N ARG A 147 1.23 12.17 -8.27
CA ARG A 147 0.68 10.90 -8.80
C ARG A 147 -0.34 11.16 -9.91
N ALA A 148 -1.27 12.09 -9.69
CA ALA A 148 -2.29 12.46 -10.68
C ALA A 148 -1.69 13.01 -12.00
N LEU A 149 -0.65 13.85 -11.93
CA LEU A 149 0.01 14.34 -13.14
C LEU A 149 0.78 13.22 -13.87
N ALA A 150 1.44 12.33 -13.12
CA ALA A 150 2.09 11.16 -13.70
C ALA A 150 1.08 10.18 -14.33
N THR A 151 -0.08 9.95 -13.72
CA THR A 151 -1.16 9.16 -14.34
C THR A 151 -1.62 9.80 -15.65
N ARG A 152 -1.82 11.12 -15.68
CA ARG A 152 -2.16 11.82 -16.93
C ARG A 152 -1.09 11.69 -18.01
N GLN A 153 0.20 11.67 -17.63
CA GLN A 153 1.30 11.42 -18.57
C GLN A 153 1.24 9.99 -19.12
N ALA A 154 0.99 8.98 -18.28
CA ALA A 154 0.77 7.60 -18.73
C ALA A 154 -0.44 7.50 -19.68
N ALA A 155 -1.58 8.11 -19.34
CA ALA A 155 -2.75 8.11 -20.19
C ALA A 155 -2.50 8.79 -21.56
N ARG A 156 -1.78 9.92 -21.59
CA ARG A 156 -1.38 10.56 -22.86
C ARG A 156 -0.51 9.66 -23.71
N LEU A 157 0.45 8.98 -23.09
CA LEU A 157 1.30 8.00 -23.78
C LEU A 157 0.47 6.86 -24.39
N ILE A 158 -0.48 6.31 -23.63
CA ILE A 158 -1.37 5.24 -24.11
C ILE A 158 -2.23 5.72 -25.28
N ARG A 159 -2.84 6.92 -25.19
CA ARG A 159 -3.63 7.50 -26.29
C ARG A 159 -2.83 7.72 -27.57
N ALA A 160 -1.53 7.99 -27.46
CA ALA A 160 -0.64 8.12 -28.62
C ALA A 160 -0.36 6.77 -29.32
N HIS A 161 -0.78 5.65 -28.73
CA HIS A 161 -0.58 4.29 -29.24
C HIS A 161 -1.90 3.50 -29.31
N PRO A 162 -2.91 3.97 -30.08
CA PRO A 162 -4.27 3.41 -30.04
C PRO A 162 -4.40 1.96 -30.54
N GLN A 163 -3.41 1.47 -31.29
CA GLN A 163 -3.36 0.10 -31.81
C GLN A 163 -2.38 -0.80 -31.03
N HIS A 164 -1.97 -0.41 -29.83
CA HIS A 164 -1.02 -1.19 -29.02
C HIS A 164 -1.68 -1.82 -27.80
N HIS A 165 -1.22 -3.01 -27.45
CA HIS A 165 -1.35 -3.52 -26.09
C HIS A 165 -0.41 -2.75 -25.16
N VAL A 166 -0.83 -2.59 -23.91
CA VAL A 166 -0.08 -1.85 -22.90
C VAL A 166 0.31 -2.79 -21.76
N VAL A 167 1.61 -2.86 -21.48
CA VAL A 167 2.15 -3.62 -20.35
C VAL A 167 2.68 -2.66 -19.30
N ILE A 168 2.16 -2.72 -18.08
CA ILE A 168 2.56 -1.86 -16.97
C ILE A 168 3.39 -2.67 -15.98
N GLY A 169 4.63 -2.26 -15.76
CA GLY A 169 5.55 -2.90 -14.83
C GLY A 169 5.32 -2.43 -13.41
N VAL A 170 4.92 -3.34 -12.53
CA VAL A 170 4.66 -3.05 -11.11
C VAL A 170 5.42 -4.03 -10.22
N TYR A 171 5.61 -3.66 -8.96
CA TYR A 171 6.10 -4.60 -7.95
C TYR A 171 4.93 -5.40 -7.36
N THR A 172 5.20 -6.35 -6.47
CA THR A 172 4.20 -7.21 -5.81
C THR A 172 3.10 -6.46 -5.05
N LEU A 173 3.33 -5.20 -4.68
CA LEU A 173 2.39 -4.32 -3.99
C LEU A 173 2.71 -2.86 -4.34
N GLY A 174 1.69 -2.02 -4.46
CA GLY A 174 1.80 -0.62 -4.84
C GLY A 174 1.31 -0.35 -6.27
N LYS A 175 0.97 0.93 -6.51
CA LYS A 175 0.47 1.49 -7.79
C LYS A 175 -0.91 1.00 -8.21
N GLU A 176 -1.68 0.43 -7.29
CA GLU A 176 -3.05 -0.01 -7.55
C GLU A 176 -3.93 1.14 -8.04
N THR A 177 -3.81 2.33 -7.43
CA THR A 177 -4.54 3.53 -7.85
C THR A 177 -4.24 3.91 -9.31
N LEU A 178 -2.97 3.83 -9.74
CA LEU A 178 -2.60 4.07 -11.14
C LEU A 178 -3.32 3.09 -12.08
N LEU A 179 -3.32 1.80 -11.73
CA LEU A 179 -3.95 0.76 -12.55
C LEU A 179 -5.47 0.98 -12.64
N VAL A 180 -6.13 1.29 -11.52
CA VAL A 180 -7.56 1.60 -11.49
C VAL A 180 -7.89 2.83 -12.35
N GLU A 181 -7.15 3.93 -12.16
CA GLU A 181 -7.38 5.17 -12.92
C GLU A 181 -7.24 4.93 -14.43
N LEU A 182 -6.24 4.16 -14.86
CA LEU A 182 -6.07 3.81 -16.27
C LEU A 182 -7.16 2.86 -16.79
N ALA A 183 -7.57 1.87 -15.99
CA ALA A 183 -8.66 0.95 -16.36
C ALA A 183 -9.96 1.71 -16.65
N LEU A 184 -10.31 2.64 -15.75
CA LEU A 184 -11.51 3.47 -15.86
C LEU A 184 -11.42 4.44 -17.04
N GLU A 185 -10.29 5.13 -17.21
CA GLU A 185 -10.04 6.06 -18.31
C GLU A 185 -10.22 5.40 -19.67
N PHE A 186 -9.75 4.16 -19.81
CA PHE A 186 -9.74 3.44 -21.07
C PHE A 186 -10.88 2.43 -21.21
N SER A 187 -11.80 2.38 -20.24
CA SER A 187 -12.94 1.45 -20.21
C SER A 187 -12.53 0.02 -20.55
N THR A 188 -11.46 -0.46 -19.92
CA THR A 188 -10.89 -1.78 -20.18
C THR A 188 -10.50 -2.48 -18.89
N TRP A 189 -10.52 -3.81 -18.91
CA TRP A 189 -10.01 -4.61 -17.82
C TRP A 189 -8.48 -4.51 -17.76
N VAL A 190 -7.95 -4.42 -16.54
CA VAL A 190 -6.51 -4.63 -16.32
C VAL A 190 -6.28 -6.10 -16.05
N VAL A 191 -5.61 -6.77 -16.98
CA VAL A 191 -5.25 -8.18 -16.85
C VAL A 191 -4.08 -8.31 -15.89
N VAL A 192 -4.23 -9.14 -14.86
CA VAL A 192 -3.25 -9.40 -13.81
C VAL A 192 -3.12 -10.90 -13.53
N SER A 193 -2.04 -11.32 -12.86
CA SER A 193 -1.93 -12.73 -12.44
C SER A 193 -3.03 -13.11 -11.43
N PRO A 194 -3.46 -14.38 -11.34
CA PRO A 194 -4.47 -14.83 -10.38
C PRO A 194 -4.16 -14.40 -8.93
N ARG A 195 -2.89 -14.52 -8.54
CA ARG A 195 -2.41 -14.08 -7.24
C ARG A 195 -2.58 -12.57 -7.02
N ARG A 196 -2.34 -11.75 -8.05
CA ARG A 196 -2.53 -10.30 -7.96
C ARG A 196 -4.02 -9.95 -7.94
N LEU A 197 -4.87 -10.69 -8.66
CA LEU A 197 -6.32 -10.50 -8.62
C LEU A 197 -6.91 -10.75 -7.21
N GLU A 198 -6.49 -11.83 -6.54
CA GLU A 198 -6.85 -12.08 -5.14
C GLU A 198 -6.45 -10.92 -4.23
N GLN A 199 -5.27 -10.35 -4.46
CA GLN A 199 -4.81 -9.18 -3.73
C GLN A 199 -5.69 -7.96 -3.96
N MET A 200 -6.12 -7.70 -5.21
CA MET A 200 -7.00 -6.56 -5.49
C MET A 200 -8.35 -6.70 -4.80
N ARG A 201 -8.89 -7.93 -4.73
CA ARG A 201 -10.14 -8.24 -4.01
C ARG A 201 -10.01 -8.03 -2.51
N LEU A 202 -8.91 -8.48 -1.91
CA LEU A 202 -8.62 -8.26 -0.47
C LEU A 202 -8.45 -6.78 -0.12
N LEU A 203 -8.05 -5.96 -1.08
CA LEU A 203 -7.93 -4.51 -0.93
C LEU A 203 -9.24 -3.76 -1.24
N GLU A 204 -10.31 -4.50 -1.55
CA GLU A 204 -11.63 -3.95 -1.90
C GLU A 204 -11.57 -2.88 -3.01
N LEU A 205 -10.68 -3.09 -3.97
CA LEU A 205 -10.52 -2.18 -5.10
C LEU A 205 -11.71 -2.30 -6.08
N PRO A 206 -11.96 -1.26 -6.91
CA PRO A 206 -12.97 -1.32 -7.95
C PRO A 206 -12.82 -2.57 -8.84
N ASP A 207 -13.94 -3.11 -9.29
CA ASP A 207 -14.00 -4.32 -10.12
C ASP A 207 -13.61 -4.02 -11.57
N VAL A 208 -12.32 -3.78 -11.77
CA VAL A 208 -11.70 -3.44 -13.06
C VAL A 208 -10.51 -4.35 -13.39
N PHE A 209 -10.33 -5.42 -12.62
CA PHE A 209 -9.21 -6.36 -12.73
C PHE A 209 -9.71 -7.75 -13.11
N THR A 210 -8.96 -8.43 -13.98
CA THR A 210 -9.27 -9.82 -14.37
C THR A 210 -7.99 -10.65 -14.49
N ALA A 211 -8.12 -11.96 -14.34
CA ALA A 211 -7.04 -12.91 -14.63
C ALA A 211 -7.25 -13.62 -15.97
N GLU A 212 -8.35 -13.32 -16.67
CA GLU A 212 -8.64 -13.88 -17.98
C GLU A 212 -7.76 -13.21 -19.05
N GLU A 213 -6.97 -14.02 -19.75
CA GLU A 213 -6.18 -13.55 -20.87
C GLU A 213 -7.08 -13.08 -22.02
N GLY A 214 -6.79 -11.91 -22.58
CA GLY A 214 -7.55 -11.33 -23.69
C GLY A 214 -8.79 -10.53 -23.29
N ALA A 215 -9.24 -10.58 -22.04
CA ALA A 215 -10.37 -9.78 -21.56
C ALA A 215 -10.09 -8.27 -21.52
N GLY A 216 -8.81 -7.88 -21.51
CA GLY A 216 -8.37 -6.48 -21.58
C GLY A 216 -7.04 -6.33 -22.31
N TRP A 217 -6.79 -5.11 -22.81
CA TRP A 217 -5.58 -4.78 -23.57
C TRP A 217 -4.53 -4.03 -22.73
N ILE A 218 -4.84 -3.74 -21.47
CA ILE A 218 -3.87 -3.30 -20.45
C ILE A 218 -3.55 -4.49 -19.55
N ARG A 219 -2.27 -4.78 -19.36
CA ARG A 219 -1.76 -5.85 -18.51
C ARG A 219 -0.82 -5.28 -17.45
N ALA A 220 -0.93 -5.72 -16.19
CA ALA A 220 0.07 -5.43 -15.17
C ALA A 220 0.91 -6.67 -14.84
N VAL A 221 2.24 -6.54 -14.97
CA VAL A 221 3.22 -7.63 -14.77
C VAL A 221 4.25 -7.25 -13.72
N ASP A 222 5.03 -8.23 -13.25
CA ASP A 222 6.23 -7.91 -12.48
C ASP A 222 7.20 -7.09 -13.35
N ILE A 223 7.77 -6.02 -12.78
CA ILE A 223 8.72 -5.16 -13.49
C ILE A 223 9.91 -5.96 -14.07
N ALA A 224 10.30 -7.08 -13.47
CA ALA A 224 11.37 -7.95 -13.96
C ALA A 224 11.04 -8.64 -15.30
N GLU A 225 9.76 -8.72 -15.66
CA GLU A 225 9.31 -9.28 -16.95
C GLU A 225 9.51 -8.30 -18.11
N ILE A 226 9.59 -6.99 -17.83
CA ILE A 226 9.79 -5.95 -18.86
C ILE A 226 11.28 -5.93 -19.27
N ARG A 227 11.58 -6.76 -20.28
CA ARG A 227 12.92 -6.92 -20.86
C ARG A 227 12.83 -6.87 -22.38
N ARG A 228 13.95 -6.60 -23.04
CA ARG A 228 14.02 -6.48 -24.51
C ARG A 228 13.48 -7.73 -25.21
N ASP A 229 13.91 -8.92 -24.78
CA ASP A 229 13.47 -10.21 -25.34
C ASP A 229 11.96 -10.43 -25.18
N ALA A 230 11.41 -10.09 -24.01
CA ALA A 230 9.96 -10.18 -23.76
C ALA A 230 9.16 -9.22 -24.67
N LEU A 231 9.62 -7.96 -24.83
CA LEU A 231 8.98 -7.01 -25.73
C LEU A 231 9.00 -7.49 -27.19
N VAL A 232 10.12 -8.06 -27.65
CA VAL A 232 10.23 -8.61 -29.01
C VAL A 232 9.20 -9.72 -29.20
N ALA A 233 9.12 -10.67 -28.27
CA ALA A 233 8.14 -11.77 -28.33
C ALA A 233 6.69 -11.26 -28.28
N TRP A 234 6.37 -10.26 -27.46
CA TRP A 234 5.01 -9.70 -27.43
C TRP A 234 4.65 -8.99 -28.74
N ASN A 235 5.61 -8.29 -29.35
CA ASN A 235 5.41 -7.61 -30.63
C ASN A 235 5.19 -8.58 -31.81
N GLU A 236 5.63 -9.84 -31.72
CA GLU A 236 5.29 -10.88 -32.71
C GLU A 236 3.79 -11.22 -32.71
N LEU A 237 3.13 -11.10 -31.54
CA LEU A 237 1.70 -11.36 -31.38
C LEU A 237 0.85 -10.13 -31.65
N HIS A 238 1.23 -8.99 -31.06
CA HIS A 238 0.51 -7.73 -31.19
C HIS A 238 1.44 -6.54 -30.89
N PRO A 239 1.36 -5.42 -31.61
CA PRO A 239 2.09 -4.20 -31.25
C PRO A 239 1.91 -3.86 -29.77
N THR A 240 3.02 -3.70 -29.04
CA THR A 240 3.03 -3.58 -27.59
C THR A 240 3.97 -2.47 -27.12
N ILE A 241 3.47 -1.60 -26.24
CA ILE A 241 4.31 -0.69 -25.45
C ILE A 241 4.38 -1.18 -24.00
N ALA A 242 5.49 -0.91 -23.34
CA ALA A 242 5.67 -1.16 -21.92
C ALA A 242 5.85 0.17 -21.17
N ILE A 243 5.17 0.33 -20.04
CA ILE A 243 5.26 1.49 -19.17
C ILE A 243 5.88 1.04 -17.85
N ILE A 244 6.97 1.68 -17.45
CA ILE A 244 7.56 1.52 -16.13
C ILE A 244 7.25 2.80 -15.34
N PRO A 245 6.21 2.78 -14.48
CA PRO A 245 5.91 3.87 -13.56
C PRO A 245 6.96 3.90 -12.43
N THR A 246 7.94 4.79 -12.52
CA THR A 246 9.00 4.90 -11.51
C THR A 246 9.55 6.31 -11.38
N GLY A 247 9.74 6.74 -10.13
CA GLY A 247 10.51 7.93 -9.80
C GLY A 247 12.02 7.71 -9.78
N ARG A 248 12.53 6.48 -9.96
CA ARG A 248 13.97 6.14 -9.91
C ARG A 248 14.57 6.05 -11.32
N PRO A 249 15.88 6.28 -11.52
CA PRO A 249 16.47 6.16 -12.84
C PRO A 249 16.51 4.67 -13.21
N VAL A 250 16.00 4.33 -14.39
CA VAL A 250 16.02 2.96 -14.91
C VAL A 250 16.60 2.99 -16.31
N LYS A 251 17.50 2.04 -16.62
CA LYS A 251 18.05 1.91 -17.96
C LYS A 251 16.98 1.32 -18.88
N VAL A 252 16.60 2.08 -19.90
CA VAL A 252 15.68 1.63 -20.95
C VAL A 252 16.43 0.71 -21.91
N THR A 253 15.93 -0.51 -22.10
CA THR A 253 16.57 -1.56 -22.91
C THR A 253 15.94 -1.73 -24.30
N HIS A 254 14.79 -1.10 -24.56
CA HIS A 254 14.04 -1.19 -25.81
C HIS A 254 13.26 0.12 -26.06
N PRO A 255 13.13 0.62 -27.32
CA PRO A 255 12.47 1.89 -27.61
C PRO A 255 10.99 1.95 -27.19
N SER A 256 10.27 0.83 -27.23
CA SER A 256 8.87 0.73 -26.76
C SER A 256 8.71 0.62 -25.24
N ILE A 257 9.81 0.75 -24.46
CA ILE A 257 9.75 0.85 -23.00
C ILE A 257 9.80 2.32 -22.62
N HIS A 258 8.74 2.80 -21.99
CA HIS A 258 8.58 4.18 -21.59
C HIS A 258 8.60 4.31 -20.08
N LEU A 259 9.40 5.25 -19.57
CA LEU A 259 9.40 5.58 -18.16
C LEU A 259 8.36 6.68 -17.91
N VAL A 260 7.50 6.48 -16.92
CA VAL A 260 6.58 7.51 -16.41
C VAL A 260 7.00 7.84 -14.99
N PRO A 261 7.23 9.12 -14.62
CA PRO A 261 7.71 9.52 -13.30
C PRO A 261 6.62 9.45 -12.20
N TYR A 262 5.88 8.35 -12.14
CA TYR A 262 4.97 8.01 -11.06
C TYR A 262 5.80 7.41 -9.90
N SER A 263 5.65 7.96 -8.69
CA SER A 263 6.37 7.48 -7.51
C SER A 263 5.43 7.27 -6.34
N ASP A 264 5.74 6.29 -5.51
CA ASP A 264 5.08 6.05 -4.22
C ASP A 264 5.91 6.63 -3.07
N HIS A 265 6.98 7.39 -3.38
CA HIS A 265 7.81 8.08 -2.41
C HIS A 265 7.69 9.60 -2.56
N SER A 266 7.90 10.31 -1.46
CA SER A 266 7.92 11.77 -1.43
C SER A 266 8.96 12.35 -2.39
N SER A 267 8.59 13.40 -3.14
CA SER A 267 9.53 14.23 -3.88
C SER A 267 10.42 15.07 -2.94
N PHE A 268 11.52 15.64 -3.45
CA PHE A 268 12.36 16.51 -2.61
C PHE A 268 11.59 17.69 -2.00
N THR A 269 10.71 18.34 -2.78
CA THR A 269 9.90 19.45 -2.28
C THR A 269 8.87 18.98 -1.25
N GLU A 270 8.23 17.83 -1.47
CA GLU A 270 7.32 17.19 -0.51
C GLU A 270 8.06 16.86 0.81
N LEU A 271 9.32 16.38 0.75
CA LEU A 271 10.15 16.15 1.93
C LEU A 271 10.46 17.45 2.68
N CYS A 272 10.85 18.51 1.98
CA CYS A 272 11.12 19.82 2.60
C CYS A 272 9.88 20.37 3.30
N GLU A 273 8.71 20.29 2.67
CA GLU A 273 7.44 20.71 3.27
C GLU A 273 7.10 19.93 4.53
N PHE A 274 7.26 18.60 4.49
CA PHE A 274 7.01 17.73 5.63
C PHE A 274 7.93 18.04 6.81
N VAL A 275 9.25 18.16 6.57
CA VAL A 275 10.22 18.46 7.63
C VAL A 275 10.05 19.88 8.17
N LYS A 276 9.76 20.85 7.30
CA LYS A 276 9.45 22.24 7.70
C LYS A 276 8.21 22.34 8.56
N TRP A 277 7.20 21.52 8.29
CA TRP A 277 5.99 21.45 9.10
C TRP A 277 6.26 20.82 10.48
N LEU A 278 6.93 19.67 10.52
CA LEU A 278 7.18 18.94 11.78
C LEU A 278 8.22 19.60 12.68
N ARG A 279 9.21 20.28 12.08
CA ARG A 279 10.36 20.89 12.76
C ARG A 279 11.01 19.96 13.80
N PRO A 280 11.47 18.75 13.40
CA PRO A 280 12.05 17.80 14.35
C PRO A 280 13.37 18.32 14.92
N CYS A 281 13.81 17.80 16.06
CA CYS A 281 15.13 18.13 16.62
C CYS A 281 16.29 17.49 15.83
N SER A 282 16.04 16.38 15.13
CA SER A 282 17.00 15.74 14.24
C SER A 282 16.32 14.92 13.14
N VAL A 283 17.00 14.80 11.99
CA VAL A 283 16.59 13.96 10.86
C VAL A 283 17.64 12.87 10.64
N ILE A 284 17.18 11.63 10.50
CA ILE A 284 18.00 10.44 10.31
C ILE A 284 17.52 9.76 9.03
N PRO A 285 18.37 9.62 7.99
CA PRO A 285 17.97 8.95 6.75
C PRO A 285 17.74 7.45 6.98
N ILE A 286 16.62 6.92 6.47
CA ILE A 286 16.33 5.48 6.47
C ILE A 286 17.17 4.79 5.38
N VAL A 287 17.18 5.34 4.17
CA VAL A 287 17.93 4.80 3.03
C VAL A 287 19.39 5.21 3.15
N LYS A 288 20.25 4.23 3.42
CA LYS A 288 21.69 4.44 3.66
C LYS A 288 22.40 4.96 2.41
N GLY A 289 23.36 5.88 2.62
CA GLY A 289 24.25 6.41 1.56
C GLY A 289 23.85 7.77 0.98
N GLY A 290 22.75 8.37 1.41
CA GLY A 290 22.34 9.72 0.99
C GLY A 290 22.79 10.82 1.96
N MET A 291 23.43 11.87 1.44
CA MET A 291 23.68 13.14 2.15
C MET A 291 22.37 13.93 2.25
N CYS A 292 21.43 13.49 3.09
CA CYS A 292 20.10 14.08 3.16
C CYS A 292 19.94 15.11 4.30
N GLN A 293 20.71 14.94 5.39
CA GLN A 293 20.58 15.75 6.61
C GLN A 293 20.88 17.24 6.37
N VAL A 294 21.84 17.54 5.50
CA VAL A 294 22.29 18.92 5.21
C VAL A 294 21.18 19.81 4.66
N TYR A 295 20.22 19.24 3.93
CA TYR A 295 19.14 20.00 3.30
C TYR A 295 18.06 20.46 4.28
N PHE A 296 18.01 19.85 5.46
CA PHE A 296 16.93 20.12 6.42
C PHE A 296 17.38 20.90 7.64
N GLN A 297 18.66 21.28 7.72
CA GLN A 297 19.24 21.93 8.89
C GLN A 297 18.49 23.21 9.29
N GLU A 298 18.02 23.98 8.30
CA GLU A 298 17.24 25.21 8.52
C GLU A 298 15.82 24.97 9.06
N TYR A 299 15.29 23.75 8.91
CA TYR A 299 13.94 23.38 9.35
C TYR A 299 13.91 22.74 10.74
N LEU A 300 15.07 22.38 11.30
CA LEU A 300 15.14 21.72 12.60
C LEU A 300 14.73 22.67 13.75
N SER A 301 14.17 22.09 14.81
CA SER A 301 13.88 22.82 16.03
C SER A 301 15.17 23.21 16.76
N SER A 302 15.24 24.45 17.24
CA SER A 302 16.34 24.95 18.09
C SER A 302 16.22 24.49 19.55
N ALA A 303 15.16 23.75 19.90
CA ALA A 303 14.96 23.28 21.27
C ALA A 303 16.07 22.29 21.67
N PRO A 304 16.51 22.29 22.95
CA PRO A 304 17.54 21.36 23.43
C PRO A 304 17.16 19.92 23.10
N GLN A 305 18.13 19.15 22.60
CA GLN A 305 17.95 17.72 22.46
C GLN A 305 17.84 17.12 23.86
N VAL A 306 16.73 16.46 24.16
CA VAL A 306 16.66 15.56 25.32
C VAL A 306 17.48 14.34 24.93
N ILE A 307 18.79 14.40 25.14
CA ILE A 307 19.61 13.20 25.17
C ILE A 307 19.28 12.55 26.51
N PRO A 308 18.65 11.37 26.55
CA PRO A 308 18.50 10.67 27.81
C PRO A 308 19.90 10.42 28.35
N ASP A 309 20.19 10.92 29.54
CA ASP A 309 21.47 10.70 30.21
C ASP A 309 21.56 9.20 30.53
N LEU A 310 22.21 8.45 29.64
CA LEU A 310 22.51 7.02 29.83
C LEU A 310 23.61 6.79 30.89
N LYS A 311 23.93 7.81 31.70
CA LYS A 311 24.77 7.68 32.88
C LYS A 311 24.00 7.05 34.04
N GLY A 312 24.04 5.73 34.08
CA GLY A 312 24.20 5.02 35.34
C GLY A 312 22.95 4.42 35.97
N SER A 313 22.26 3.53 35.27
CA SER A 313 21.75 2.35 35.96
C SER A 313 22.97 1.55 36.43
N LYS A 314 23.40 1.73 37.69
CA LYS A 314 24.44 0.90 38.29
C LYS A 314 24.08 -0.57 38.03
N PRO A 315 25.04 -1.44 37.63
CA PRO A 315 24.78 -2.86 37.71
C PRO A 315 24.50 -3.14 39.18
N VAL A 316 23.32 -3.67 39.49
CA VAL A 316 23.09 -4.31 40.78
C VAL A 316 24.13 -5.43 40.84
N GLN A 317 25.23 -5.18 41.56
CA GLN A 317 26.08 -6.24 42.06
C GLN A 317 25.20 -7.02 43.02
N GLU A 318 24.52 -8.05 42.52
CA GLU A 318 24.13 -9.15 43.38
C GLU A 318 25.43 -9.71 43.95
N SER A 319 25.59 -9.53 45.27
CA SER A 319 26.69 -10.10 46.02
C SER A 319 26.74 -11.60 45.77
N GLY A 320 27.94 -12.10 45.47
CA GLY A 320 28.23 -13.46 45.04
C GLY A 320 27.98 -14.57 46.07
N GLN A 321 26.95 -14.47 46.91
CA GLN A 321 26.57 -15.47 47.90
C GLN A 321 25.21 -16.13 47.65
N GLN A 322 24.37 -15.68 46.71
CA GLN A 322 23.11 -16.37 46.39
C GLN A 322 23.19 -17.37 45.21
N GLN A 323 24.32 -17.42 44.49
CA GLN A 323 24.47 -18.29 43.31
C GLN A 323 24.90 -19.73 43.63
N ARG A 324 25.12 -20.08 44.92
CA ARG A 324 25.48 -21.44 45.34
C ARG A 324 24.33 -22.31 45.86
N GLN A 325 23.11 -21.78 46.01
CA GLN A 325 21.94 -22.58 46.42
C GLN A 325 20.93 -22.86 45.30
N ARG A 326 21.07 -22.27 44.10
CA ARG A 326 20.13 -22.51 42.98
C ARG A 326 20.62 -23.50 41.91
N ARG A 327 21.80 -24.12 42.08
CA ARG A 327 22.36 -25.09 41.12
C ARG A 327 22.18 -26.57 41.51
N ALA A 328 21.42 -26.88 42.56
CA ALA A 328 21.14 -28.26 43.01
C ALA A 328 19.66 -28.69 42.94
N GLN A 329 18.78 -27.92 42.28
CA GLN A 329 17.43 -28.37 41.94
C GLN A 329 17.15 -28.04 40.48
N LYS A 330 17.46 -29.01 39.62
CA LYS A 330 17.13 -28.98 38.21
C LYS A 330 16.38 -30.27 37.90
N HIS A 331 15.36 -30.14 37.04
CA HIS A 331 14.58 -31.21 36.43
C HIS A 331 13.55 -31.90 37.33
N THR A 332 12.35 -31.34 37.41
CA THR A 332 11.05 -32.04 37.26
C THR A 332 9.92 -31.03 37.49
N SER A 333 8.89 -31.05 36.63
CA SER A 333 7.72 -30.15 36.61
C SER A 333 8.02 -28.68 36.26
N LEU A 334 7.76 -28.20 35.04
CA LEU A 334 6.52 -27.48 34.72
C LEU A 334 6.22 -27.43 33.20
N TRP A 335 6.80 -28.32 32.39
CA TRP A 335 6.32 -28.59 31.02
C TRP A 335 5.18 -29.61 31.05
N LYS A 336 4.01 -29.21 31.57
CA LYS A 336 2.70 -29.86 31.38
C LYS A 336 1.54 -28.87 31.52
N ARG A 337 1.60 -27.72 30.84
CA ARG A 337 0.40 -26.84 30.71
C ARG A 337 0.25 -26.10 29.38
N ALA A 338 0.78 -26.69 28.31
CA ALA A 338 0.46 -26.35 26.93
C ALA A 338 0.12 -27.63 26.17
N LEU A 339 -1.02 -28.24 26.53
CA LEU A 339 -1.73 -29.29 25.78
C LEU A 339 -3.03 -29.58 26.55
N ARG A 340 -4.03 -28.75 26.30
CA ARG A 340 -5.44 -29.16 26.40
C ARG A 340 -6.09 -28.72 25.10
N CYS A 341 -6.03 -29.58 24.11
CA CYS A 341 -7.05 -29.60 23.07
C CYS A 341 -8.37 -29.89 23.79
N SER A 342 -9.31 -28.95 23.75
CA SER A 342 -10.70 -29.24 24.07
C SER A 342 -11.21 -30.20 23.00
N VAL A 343 -11.53 -31.42 23.41
CA VAL A 343 -12.30 -32.37 22.62
C VAL A 343 -13.65 -31.70 22.31
N PRO A 344 -14.09 -31.61 21.04
CA PRO A 344 -15.46 -31.20 20.74
C PRO A 344 -16.39 -32.31 21.22
N GLN A 345 -17.22 -32.03 22.22
CA GLN A 345 -18.36 -32.87 22.55
C GLN A 345 -19.36 -32.77 21.40
N GLY A 346 -19.67 -33.91 20.79
CA GLY A 346 -20.61 -34.02 19.69
C GLY A 346 -21.99 -33.47 20.06
N VAL A 347 -22.57 -32.72 19.14
CA VAL A 347 -23.99 -32.35 19.18
C VAL A 347 -24.78 -33.57 18.75
N VAL A 348 -25.66 -34.04 19.63
CA VAL A 348 -26.68 -35.05 19.31
C VAL A 348 -27.71 -34.39 18.41
N TYR A 349 -27.87 -34.89 17.18
CA TYR A 349 -29.02 -34.55 16.34
C TYR A 349 -30.23 -35.37 16.83
N GLU A 350 -31.28 -34.70 17.29
CA GLU A 350 -32.60 -35.32 17.34
C GLU A 350 -33.07 -35.57 15.90
N SER A 351 -33.37 -36.82 15.61
CA SER A 351 -33.97 -37.23 14.34
C SER A 351 -35.43 -36.79 14.33
N PRO A 352 -35.94 -36.12 13.28
CA PRO A 352 -37.37 -35.86 13.19
C PRO A 352 -38.09 -37.18 12.97
N GLU A 353 -38.86 -37.60 13.95
CA GLU A 353 -39.78 -38.72 13.84
C GLU A 353 -40.76 -38.46 12.69
N LYS A 354 -40.77 -39.40 11.75
CA LYS A 354 -41.86 -39.60 10.80
C LYS A 354 -43.12 -39.93 11.59
N ASN A 355 -44.14 -39.08 11.54
CA ASN A 355 -45.53 -39.52 11.64
C ASN A 355 -46.46 -38.64 10.77
N THR A 356 -46.65 -39.14 9.55
CA THR A 356 -47.92 -39.25 8.82
C THR A 356 -49.10 -38.37 9.27
N LYS A 357 -49.44 -37.37 8.46
CA LYS A 357 -50.82 -37.18 7.98
C LYS A 357 -50.81 -36.76 6.50
N LYS A 358 -51.57 -37.51 5.70
CA LYS A 358 -51.87 -37.28 4.28
C LYS A 358 -52.85 -36.10 4.12
N PRO A 359 -52.99 -35.55 2.90
CA PRO A 359 -53.64 -34.27 2.64
C PRO A 359 -55.15 -34.41 2.42
N GLU A 360 -55.90 -33.39 2.83
CA GLU A 360 -57.23 -33.10 2.29
C GLU A 360 -57.15 -31.83 1.44
N ALA A 361 -57.89 -31.85 0.35
CA ALA A 361 -57.80 -30.98 -0.80
C ALA A 361 -58.91 -29.90 -0.80
N LEU A 362 -58.66 -28.88 -1.62
CA LEU A 362 -59.61 -27.99 -2.31
C LEU A 362 -60.31 -26.89 -1.50
N THR A 363 -60.01 -25.64 -1.87
CA THR A 363 -60.92 -24.63 -2.49
C THR A 363 -60.10 -23.32 -2.63
N ASP A 364 -59.71 -22.90 -3.83
CA ASP A 364 -60.44 -22.05 -4.80
C ASP A 364 -60.12 -20.54 -4.65
N VAL A 365 -59.63 -19.95 -5.76
CA VAL A 365 -59.92 -18.58 -6.26
C VAL A 365 -59.27 -17.41 -5.47
N ASN A 366 -58.59 -16.39 -6.01
CA ASN A 366 -58.58 -15.75 -7.33
C ASN A 366 -57.26 -14.97 -7.56
N VAL A 367 -56.86 -14.88 -8.82
CA VAL A 367 -55.87 -13.93 -9.38
C VAL A 367 -56.61 -12.68 -9.88
N PRO A 368 -55.94 -11.52 -10.01
CA PRO A 368 -55.99 -10.88 -11.33
C PRO A 368 -54.61 -10.45 -11.84
N GLN A 369 -54.28 -10.96 -13.03
CA GLN A 369 -53.35 -10.38 -13.99
C GLN A 369 -54.11 -9.32 -14.80
N HIS A 370 -53.46 -8.20 -15.09
CA HIS A 370 -53.79 -7.39 -16.26
C HIS A 370 -52.56 -7.36 -17.18
N TYR A 371 -52.80 -7.76 -18.42
CA TYR A 371 -51.91 -7.69 -19.58
C TYR A 371 -52.61 -6.89 -20.69
N CYS A 372 -51.81 -6.53 -21.71
CA CYS A 372 -52.15 -6.07 -23.07
C CYS A 372 -52.31 -4.54 -23.25
N GLU A 373 -51.75 -3.88 -24.28
CA GLU A 373 -51.07 -4.30 -25.53
C GLU A 373 -50.36 -3.09 -26.23
N PRO A 374 -49.59 -3.32 -27.32
CA PRO A 374 -48.80 -2.33 -28.08
C PRO A 374 -49.38 -1.94 -29.47
N ALA A 375 -48.92 -0.82 -30.06
CA ALA A 375 -49.08 -0.43 -31.50
C ALA A 375 -48.18 0.81 -31.77
N LEU A 376 -47.20 0.85 -32.70
CA LEU A 376 -47.16 0.88 -34.19
C LEU A 376 -46.67 2.24 -34.75
N CYS A 377 -45.44 2.21 -35.29
CA CYS A 377 -44.90 2.77 -36.55
C CYS A 377 -45.48 4.05 -37.23
N SER A 378 -44.59 4.98 -37.64
CA SER A 378 -44.53 5.53 -39.02
C SER A 378 -43.23 6.29 -39.33
N LYS A 379 -42.88 6.31 -40.63
CA LYS A 379 -41.62 6.69 -41.31
C LYS A 379 -41.53 8.17 -41.75
N GLU A 380 -40.39 8.48 -42.40
CA GLU A 380 -40.06 9.55 -43.38
C GLU A 380 -39.60 10.89 -42.76
N GLY A 381 -38.52 11.55 -43.18
CA GLY A 381 -37.61 11.43 -44.33
C GLY A 381 -37.35 12.85 -44.88
N CYS A 382 -36.09 13.31 -45.00
CA CYS A 382 -35.64 14.28 -46.02
C CYS A 382 -34.12 14.55 -45.97
N THR A 383 -33.50 14.30 -47.13
CA THR A 383 -32.23 14.78 -47.69
C THR A 383 -32.21 16.33 -47.81
N CYS A 384 -31.16 17.12 -48.09
CA CYS A 384 -29.90 16.95 -48.85
C CYS A 384 -29.08 18.27 -48.82
N HIS A 385 -27.77 18.16 -49.20
CA HIS A 385 -26.88 19.19 -49.82
C HIS A 385 -26.35 20.35 -48.94
N ARG A 386 -25.12 20.89 -49.10
CA ARG A 386 -24.12 20.89 -50.19
C ARG A 386 -22.74 21.40 -49.67
N ASN A 387 -21.67 20.75 -50.15
CA ASN A 387 -20.41 21.25 -50.74
C ASN A 387 -19.46 22.34 -50.17
N GLU A 388 -18.19 22.04 -50.53
CA GLU A 388 -17.03 22.89 -50.91
C GLU A 388 -16.08 23.32 -49.77
N LYS A 389 -14.78 22.98 -49.71
CA LYS A 389 -13.58 22.87 -50.61
C LYS A 389 -12.61 24.07 -50.43
N GLU A 390 -11.32 23.76 -50.63
CA GLU A 390 -10.10 24.62 -50.76
C GLU A 390 -9.35 24.96 -49.45
N GLU A 391 -8.11 24.46 -49.25
CA GLU A 391 -6.80 24.89 -49.82
C GLU A 391 -6.39 26.30 -49.32
N LEU A 392 -5.16 26.71 -49.01
CA LEU A 392 -3.79 26.16 -48.97
C LEU A 392 -2.93 27.24 -48.27
N SER A 393 -1.74 26.85 -47.78
CA SER A 393 -0.51 27.67 -47.66
C SER A 393 -0.32 28.67 -46.52
N GLY A 394 0.92 28.71 -46.01
CA GLY A 394 1.49 29.89 -45.35
C GLY A 394 2.43 29.61 -44.17
N GLU A 395 3.61 29.06 -44.41
CA GLU A 395 4.76 29.26 -43.51
C GLU A 395 5.19 30.74 -43.53
N GLN A 396 5.41 31.35 -42.36
CA GLN A 396 6.62 32.13 -42.13
C GLN A 396 6.88 32.42 -40.64
N VAL A 397 8.18 32.47 -40.36
CA VAL A 397 8.88 32.62 -39.07
C VAL A 397 8.80 34.05 -38.55
N GLY A 398 8.65 34.21 -37.23
CA GLY A 398 8.78 35.49 -36.54
C GLY A 398 9.10 35.32 -35.06
N THR A 399 10.36 35.57 -34.71
CA THR A 399 10.94 35.60 -33.36
C THR A 399 10.39 36.78 -32.54
N THR A 400 10.02 36.58 -31.26
CA THR A 400 10.41 37.40 -30.08
C THR A 400 9.50 37.16 -28.85
N GLY A 401 10.13 37.06 -27.67
CA GLY A 401 9.75 37.83 -26.48
C GLY A 401 8.47 37.48 -25.72
N ALA A 402 8.66 36.74 -24.61
CA ALA A 402 8.02 36.92 -23.29
C ALA A 402 6.54 37.33 -23.19
N ALA A 403 5.73 36.47 -22.57
CA ALA A 403 4.94 36.82 -21.38
C ALA A 403 4.19 35.59 -20.84
N LEU A 404 4.27 35.39 -19.52
CA LEU A 404 3.29 34.60 -18.78
C LEU A 404 1.91 35.22 -18.98
N VAL A 405 0.96 34.43 -19.47
CA VAL A 405 -0.46 34.71 -19.32
C VAL A 405 -1.14 33.46 -18.76
N SER A 406 -1.71 33.65 -17.58
CA SER A 406 -2.66 32.78 -16.89
C SER A 406 -3.76 32.28 -17.83
N SER A 407 -3.98 30.97 -17.86
CA SER A 407 -5.19 30.37 -18.43
C SER A 407 -5.91 29.61 -17.33
N GLU A 408 -6.59 30.35 -16.46
CA GLU A 408 -7.83 29.84 -15.89
C GLU A 408 -8.87 29.78 -17.02
N HIS A 409 -9.61 28.67 -17.03
CA HIS A 409 -10.73 28.35 -17.91
C HIS A 409 -10.38 27.87 -19.32
N LEU A 410 -10.24 26.54 -19.45
CA LEU A 410 -10.90 25.76 -20.51
C LEU A 410 -10.91 24.25 -20.18
N ALA A 411 -12.11 23.66 -20.28
CA ALA A 411 -12.46 22.24 -20.26
C ALA A 411 -12.28 21.46 -18.94
N THR A 412 -13.15 21.76 -17.98
CA THR A 412 -13.67 20.82 -16.98
C THR A 412 -14.35 19.63 -17.66
N GLY A 413 -13.59 18.56 -17.85
CA GLY A 413 -14.07 17.25 -18.32
C GLY A 413 -13.34 16.13 -17.59
N PHE A 414 -13.13 16.29 -16.29
CA PHE A 414 -12.70 15.20 -15.42
C PHE A 414 -13.88 14.81 -14.55
N ALA A 415 -14.14 13.51 -14.47
CA ALA A 415 -15.14 12.89 -13.62
C ALA A 415 -14.99 13.39 -12.16
N GLN A 416 -15.74 14.43 -11.82
CA GLN A 416 -15.90 14.95 -10.46
C GLN A 416 -16.82 14.05 -9.60
N GLN A 417 -17.20 12.87 -10.10
CA GLN A 417 -18.15 11.96 -9.44
C GLN A 417 -17.53 10.75 -8.75
N TYR A 418 -16.22 10.56 -8.84
CA TYR A 418 -15.52 9.53 -8.09
C TYR A 418 -14.31 10.14 -7.38
N LEU A 419 -14.59 10.90 -6.32
CA LEU A 419 -13.60 11.08 -5.26
C LEU A 419 -13.28 9.66 -4.75
N LEU A 420 -12.16 9.10 -5.21
CA LEU A 420 -11.56 7.93 -4.57
C LEU A 420 -11.26 8.36 -3.14
N THR A 421 -12.20 8.09 -2.24
CA THR A 421 -11.99 8.15 -0.81
C THR A 421 -10.70 7.38 -0.54
N PRO A 422 -9.76 7.89 0.28
CA PRO A 422 -8.58 7.12 0.66
C PRO A 422 -9.04 5.71 1.04
N LEU A 423 -8.31 4.68 0.59
CA LEU A 423 -8.68 3.26 0.76
C LEU A 423 -9.01 2.87 2.22
N ASN A 424 -8.73 3.75 3.18
CA ASN A 424 -9.00 3.61 4.61
C ASN A 424 -10.31 4.25 5.11
N VAL A 425 -11.15 4.88 4.27
CA VAL A 425 -12.44 5.44 4.71
C VAL A 425 -13.59 4.41 4.67
N LEU A 426 -13.36 3.22 4.12
CA LEU A 426 -14.26 2.06 4.28
C LEU A 426 -14.08 1.40 5.66
N LYS A 427 -14.29 2.17 6.73
CA LYS A 427 -14.45 1.65 8.10
C LYS A 427 -15.67 2.25 8.78
N GLN A 428 -16.80 2.28 8.08
CA GLN A 428 -18.06 2.64 8.73
C GLN A 428 -19.21 1.64 8.60
N ASN A 429 -19.08 0.52 7.89
CA ASN A 429 -20.10 -0.52 7.98
C ASN A 429 -19.48 -1.92 7.98
N SER A 430 -19.62 -2.61 9.11
CA SER A 430 -19.40 -4.05 9.31
C SER A 430 -17.95 -4.57 9.29
N SER A 431 -17.22 -4.31 10.39
CA SER A 431 -15.97 -5.05 10.69
C SER A 431 -16.18 -6.56 10.80
N GLN A 432 -17.39 -7.01 11.17
CA GLN A 432 -17.72 -8.43 11.33
C GLN A 432 -17.74 -9.20 10.00
N THR A 433 -18.08 -8.57 8.86
CA THR A 433 -18.12 -9.27 7.57
C THR A 433 -16.75 -9.45 6.94
N PHE A 434 -15.83 -8.50 7.16
CA PHE A 434 -14.46 -8.59 6.65
C PHE A 434 -13.66 -9.69 7.36
N ASP A 435 -13.69 -9.71 8.69
CA ASP A 435 -13.01 -10.74 9.48
C ASP A 435 -13.52 -12.15 9.17
N GLN A 436 -14.84 -12.29 8.95
CA GLN A 436 -15.46 -13.56 8.56
C GLN A 436 -15.07 -14.00 7.13
N ALA A 437 -15.03 -13.07 6.17
CA ALA A 437 -14.60 -13.36 4.80
C ALA A 437 -13.12 -13.77 4.72
N VAL A 438 -12.27 -13.18 5.58
CA VAL A 438 -10.87 -13.56 5.72
C VAL A 438 -10.73 -14.95 6.35
N GLU A 439 -11.50 -15.28 7.39
CA GLU A 439 -11.51 -16.62 8.00
C GLU A 439 -12.02 -17.71 7.04
N ASP A 440 -13.08 -17.44 6.27
CA ASP A 440 -13.62 -18.39 5.29
C ASP A 440 -12.65 -18.65 4.13
N PHE A 441 -11.88 -17.64 3.71
CA PHE A 441 -10.79 -17.79 2.73
C PHE A 441 -9.66 -18.69 3.26
N LEU A 442 -9.33 -18.57 4.55
CA LEU A 442 -8.26 -19.34 5.19
C LEU A 442 -8.63 -20.81 5.40
N GLN A 443 -9.91 -21.15 5.58
CA GLN A 443 -10.35 -22.55 5.71
C GLN A 443 -10.31 -23.33 4.39
N LYS A 444 -10.50 -22.68 3.25
CA LYS A 444 -10.47 -23.32 1.92
C LYS A 444 -9.06 -23.72 1.46
N GLY A 445 -8.01 -23.21 2.09
CA GLY A 445 -6.60 -23.59 1.83
C GLY A 445 -6.14 -24.87 2.53
N ASN A 446 -7.01 -25.51 3.34
CA ASN A 446 -6.67 -26.68 4.17
C ASN A 446 -7.53 -27.92 3.84
N THR A 447 -7.89 -28.13 2.58
CA THR A 447 -8.34 -29.46 2.11
C THR A 447 -7.19 -30.12 1.34
N PRO A 448 -6.84 -31.38 1.69
CA PRO A 448 -5.63 -32.06 1.21
C PRO A 448 -5.62 -32.34 -0.29
#